data_AF-A0A973DLW7-F1
#
_entry.id   AF-A0A973DLW7-F1
#
_cell.length_a   1.000
_cell.length_b   1.000
_cell.length_c   1.000
_cell.angle_alpha   90.00
_cell.angle_beta   90.00
_cell.angle_gamma   90.00
#
_symmetry.space_group_name_H-M   'P 1'
#
loop_
_entity.id
_entity.type
_entity.pdbx_description
1 polymer ?
#
loop_
_entity_poly.entity_id
_entity_poly.type
_entity_poly.pdbx_seq_one_letter_code
_entity_poly.pdbx_strand_id
1 'polypeptide(L)' 'MKRPVFIIFVSLLAFFATADQLKIKANSPTDYVVVKGDTLWDISAKFLKSPWRWPEIWGYNNQIADPHWIY' A
#
# COMPACT_ATOMS: atom_id res chain seq x y z
N MET A 1 -3.36 40.72 14.04
CA MET A 1 -4.22 39.54 14.31
C MET A 1 -4.64 38.86 13.01
N LYS A 2 -3.84 37.97 12.40
CA LYS A 2 -4.26 37.16 11.22
C LYS A 2 -3.70 35.72 11.17
N ARG A 3 -2.90 35.30 12.17
CA ARG A 3 -2.21 34.00 12.20
C ARG A 3 -3.06 32.78 12.67
N PRO A 4 -4.08 32.89 13.54
CA PRO A 4 -4.78 31.70 14.04
C PRO A 4 -5.79 31.12 13.05
N VAL A 5 -6.35 31.94 12.14
CA VAL A 5 -7.35 31.51 11.14
C VAL A 5 -6.73 30.55 10.12
N PHE A 6 -5.47 30.79 9.73
CA PHE A 6 -4.78 29.93 8.76
C PHE A 6 -4.53 28.53 9.31
N ILE A 7 -4.21 28.41 10.60
CA ILE A 7 -3.96 27.12 11.26
C ILE A 7 -5.26 26.32 11.37
N ILE A 8 -6.37 26.96 11.75
CA ILE A 8 -7.69 26.30 11.81
C ILE A 8 -8.12 25.78 10.43
N PHE A 9 -7.85 26.56 9.38
CA PHE A 9 -8.19 26.17 8.00
C PHE A 9 -7.38 24.97 7.50
N VAL A 10 -6.07 24.91 7.82
CA VAL A 10 -5.21 23.76 7.49
C VAL A 10 -5.63 22.51 8.27
N SER A 11 -5.99 22.64 9.54
CA SER A 11 -6.46 21.51 10.36
C SER A 11 -7.79 20.93 9.87
N LEU A 12 -8.71 21.76 9.34
CA LEU A 12 -9.95 21.27 8.73
C LEU A 12 -9.72 20.46 7.45
N LEU A 13 -8.69 20.80 6.65
CA LEU A 13 -8.35 20.08 5.42
C LEU A 13 -7.79 18.68 5.70
N ALA A 14 -7.03 18.50 6.79
CA ALA A 14 -6.48 17.20 7.17
C ALA A 14 -7.54 16.20 7.66
N PHE A 15 -8.72 16.68 8.09
CA PHE A 15 -9.80 15.83 8.62
C PHE A 15 -10.51 15.01 7.51
N PHE A 16 -10.34 15.37 6.24
CA PHE A 16 -10.95 14.67 5.10
C PHE A 16 -10.05 13.58 4.48
N ALA A 17 -8.91 13.25 5.10
CA ALA A 17 -8.09 12.13 4.65
C ALA A 17 -8.81 10.80 4.93
N THR A 18 -9.38 10.18 3.90
CA THR A 18 -9.97 8.84 4.00
C THR A 18 -8.89 7.77 3.84
N ALA A 19 -8.95 6.72 4.66
CA ALA A 19 -8.11 5.54 4.46
C ALA A 19 -8.57 4.80 3.19
N ASP A 20 -7.64 4.50 2.29
CA ASP A 20 -7.97 3.77 1.06
C ASP A 20 -8.14 2.28 1.34
N GLN A 21 -9.28 1.70 0.96
CA GLN A 21 -9.54 0.28 1.19
C GLN A 21 -8.80 -0.60 0.18
N LEU A 22 -8.21 -1.69 0.67
CA LEU A 22 -7.55 -2.70 -0.14
C LEU A 22 -8.52 -3.34 -1.15
N LYS A 23 -8.33 -3.04 -2.44
CA LYS A 23 -9.12 -3.62 -3.53
C LYS A 23 -8.42 -4.84 -4.11
N ILE A 24 -8.71 -6.01 -3.56
CA ILE A 24 -8.20 -7.29 -4.07
C ILE A 24 -9.00 -7.72 -5.30
N LYS A 25 -8.35 -8.29 -6.32
CA LYS A 25 -9.06 -8.91 -7.45
C LYS A 25 -9.89 -10.11 -6.97
N ALA A 26 -11.10 -10.27 -7.50
CA ALA A 26 -12.03 -11.34 -7.10
C ALA A 26 -11.46 -12.77 -7.22
N ASN A 27 -10.54 -13.00 -8.16
CA ASN A 27 -9.88 -14.29 -8.38
C ASN A 27 -8.42 -14.30 -7.89
N SER A 28 -8.05 -13.44 -6.95
CA SER A 28 -6.71 -13.48 -6.36
C SER A 28 -6.59 -14.70 -5.44
N PRO A 29 -5.53 -15.51 -5.55
CA PRO A 29 -5.26 -16.54 -4.57
C PRO A 29 -4.91 -15.90 -3.22
N THR A 30 -5.16 -16.65 -2.13
CA THR A 30 -4.73 -16.27 -0.78
C THR A 30 -3.22 -16.31 -0.62
N ASP A 31 -2.57 -17.27 -1.29
CA ASP A 31 -1.13 -17.48 -1.26
C ASP A 31 -0.55 -17.46 -2.68
N TYR A 32 0.68 -16.98 -2.82
CA TYR A 32 1.41 -16.95 -4.08
C TYR A 32 2.85 -17.38 -3.88
N VAL A 33 3.30 -18.33 -4.69
CA VAL A 33 4.69 -18.78 -4.72
C VAL A 33 5.44 -17.93 -5.73
N VAL A 34 6.45 -17.21 -5.26
CA VAL A 34 7.25 -16.32 -6.08
C VAL A 34 8.08 -17.14 -7.08
N VAL A 35 8.14 -16.66 -8.33
CA VAL A 35 8.96 -17.26 -9.38
C VAL A 35 10.07 -16.30 -9.80
N LYS A 36 11.15 -16.84 -10.38
CA LYS A 36 12.32 -16.05 -10.80
C LYS A 36 11.90 -14.84 -11.66
N GLY A 37 12.33 -13.65 -11.24
CA GLY A 37 12.03 -12.40 -11.93
C GLY A 37 10.76 -11.68 -11.46
N ASP A 38 10.04 -12.23 -10.47
CA ASP A 38 8.96 -11.50 -9.81
C ASP A 38 9.51 -10.38 -8.92
N THR A 39 8.70 -9.33 -8.76
CA THR A 39 8.94 -8.28 -7.77
C THR A 39 7.66 -8.03 -6.97
N LEU A 40 7.78 -7.51 -5.74
CA LEU A 40 6.60 -7.14 -4.95
C LEU A 40 5.74 -6.09 -5.67
N TRP A 41 6.37 -5.27 -6.51
CA TRP A 41 5.70 -4.29 -7.37
C TRP A 41 4.81 -4.98 -8.40
N ASP A 42 5.34 -5.96 -9.13
CA ASP A 42 4.60 -6.70 -10.17
C ASP A 42 3.51 -7.59 -9.57
N ILE A 43 3.79 -8.24 -8.44
CA ILE A 43 2.81 -9.01 -7.67
C ILE A 43 1.66 -8.08 -7.21
N SER A 44 1.98 -6.88 -6.74
CA SER A 44 0.97 -5.87 -6.34
C SER A 44 0.15 -5.37 -7.52
N ALA A 45 0.79 -5.13 -8.67
CA ALA A 45 0.10 -4.78 -9.90
C ALA A 45 -0.89 -5.89 -10.32
N LYS A 46 -0.46 -7.15 -10.18
CA LYS A 46 -1.22 -8.34 -10.56
C LYS A 46 -2.44 -8.55 -9.66
N PHE A 47 -2.29 -8.48 -8.34
CA PHE A 47 -3.32 -8.89 -7.38
C PHE A 47 -4.08 -7.73 -6.71
N LEU A 48 -3.43 -6.60 -6.46
CA LEU A 48 -3.99 -5.44 -5.75
C LEU A 48 -4.44 -4.30 -6.68
N LYS A 49 -4.30 -4.47 -8.01
CA LYS A 49 -4.58 -3.44 -9.05
C LYS A 49 -3.74 -2.16 -8.93
N SER A 50 -2.80 -2.10 -8.00
CA SER A 50 -2.06 -0.91 -7.62
C SER A 50 -0.64 -1.31 -7.21
N PRO A 51 0.37 -1.10 -8.07
CA PRO A 51 1.75 -1.53 -7.80
C PRO A 51 2.37 -0.90 -6.54
N TRP A 52 1.99 0.34 -6.21
CA TRP A 52 2.45 1.07 -5.04
C TRP A 52 1.99 0.48 -3.70
N ARG A 53 1.06 -0.49 -3.72
CA ARG A 53 0.60 -1.21 -2.53
C ARG A 53 1.52 -2.37 -2.13
N TRP A 54 2.66 -2.53 -2.79
CA TRP A 54 3.68 -3.50 -2.41
C TRP A 54 4.11 -3.50 -0.93
N PRO A 55 4.15 -2.35 -0.21
CA PRO A 55 4.48 -2.36 1.21
C PRO A 55 3.41 -3.07 2.05
N GLU A 56 2.17 -3.14 1.57
CA GLU A 56 1.09 -3.84 2.25
C GLU A 56 1.33 -5.35 2.19
N ILE A 57 1.70 -5.90 1.03
CA ILE A 57 2.08 -7.30 0.88
C ILE A 57 3.24 -7.64 1.83
N TRP A 58 4.29 -6.82 1.81
CA TRP A 58 5.45 -7.02 2.69
C TRP A 58 5.08 -6.95 4.17
N GLY A 59 4.25 -5.98 4.57
CA GLY A 59 3.79 -5.81 5.94
C GLY A 59 2.96 -6.98 6.49
N TYR A 60 2.30 -7.77 5.63
CA TYR A 60 1.64 -9.02 6.02
C TYR A 60 2.58 -10.22 6.09
N ASN A 61 3.81 -10.10 5.57
CA ASN A 61 4.78 -11.19 5.45
C ASN A 61 6.04 -10.94 6.29
N ASN A 62 5.86 -10.96 7.62
CA ASN A 62 6.94 -10.75 8.62
C ASN A 62 8.14 -11.72 8.50
N GLN A 63 7.99 -12.83 7.78
CA GLN A 63 9.09 -13.76 7.50
C GLN A 63 10.10 -13.22 6.47
N ILE A 64 9.74 -12.18 5.72
CA ILE A 64 10.60 -11.55 4.71
C ILE A 64 11.24 -10.32 5.33
N ALA A 65 12.49 -10.45 5.78
CA ALA A 65 13.19 -9.34 6.45
C ALA A 65 13.52 -8.17 5.49
N ASP A 66 13.83 -8.50 4.23
CA ASP A 66 14.11 -7.51 3.19
C ASP A 66 13.18 -7.78 2.00
N PRO A 67 12.36 -6.81 1.57
CA PRO A 67 11.45 -6.95 0.44
C PRO A 67 12.16 -7.27 -0.88
N HIS A 68 13.47 -7.02 -0.97
CA HIS A 68 14.29 -7.33 -2.11
C HIS A 68 14.72 -8.81 -2.19
N TRP A 69 14.48 -9.65 -1.18
CA TRP A 69 14.95 -11.04 -1.23
C TRP A 69 14.08 -11.99 -2.05
N ILE A 70 13.00 -11.51 -2.66
CA ILE A 70 12.04 -12.37 -3.36
C ILE A 70 12.29 -12.53 -4.87
N TYR A 71 13.21 -11.76 -5.49
CA TYR A 71 13.38 -11.73 -6.95
C TYR A 71 14.24 -12.86 -7.54
#